data_AF-A0AA87K3G7-F1
#
_entry.id   AF-A0AA87K3G7-F1
#
_cell.length_a   1.000
_cell.length_b   1.000
_cell.length_c   1.000
_cell.angle_alpha   90.00
_cell.angle_beta   90.00
_cell.angle_gamma   90.00
#
_symmetry.space_group_name_H-M   'P 1'
#
loop_
_entity.id
_entity.type
_entity.pdbx_description
1 polymer ?
#
loop_
_entity_poly.entity_id
_entity_poly.type
_entity_poly.pdbx_seq_one_letter_code
_entity_poly.pdbx_strand_id
1 'polypeptide(L)'
;MKPEYIIADSGYKTPSIAKFLIDKEITPVLPYTRPRGKKGQLRPKDFVYDEHFDCVLCPEHQALTYRTTTREGYREYKSDPAICANCPLLSVCTTSKNHQKVVTRHIWKEYLEQCEDIRHQRGMKELYQHRKETIERLFGTAKEYHNLRYTREKGKSKMEDKIGLTLACLNLKKLVKRMARRPFYFVQMGWFQH
;
A
#
# COMPACT_ATOMS: atom_id res chain seq x y z
N MET A 1 17.55 8.21 15.82
CA MET A 1 17.97 7.03 15.00
C MET A 1 17.05 6.98 13.79
N LYS A 2 17.56 7.29 12.60
CA LYS A 2 16.80 7.25 11.34
C LYS A 2 17.07 5.88 10.68
N PRO A 3 16.05 5.04 10.45
CA PRO A 3 16.26 3.78 9.75
C PRO A 3 16.57 4.06 8.27
N GLU A 4 17.46 3.27 7.68
CA GLU A 4 17.76 3.34 6.25
C GLU A 4 16.61 2.77 5.40
N TYR A 5 16.02 1.65 5.86
CA TYR A 5 14.92 0.96 5.20
C TYR A 5 13.71 0.82 6.11
N ILE A 6 12.51 0.96 5.55
CA ILE A 6 11.27 0.54 6.19
C ILE A 6 10.57 -0.49 5.32
N ILE A 7 10.36 -1.67 5.88
CA ILE A 7 9.63 -2.77 5.25
C ILE A 7 8.19 -2.72 5.76
N ALA A 8 7.22 -2.60 4.85
CA ALA A 8 5.81 -2.56 5.23
C ALA A 8 4.97 -3.52 4.39
N ASP A 9 3.76 -3.82 4.87
CA ASP A 9 2.81 -4.66 4.14
C ASP A 9 2.07 -3.90 3.03
N SER A 10 1.45 -4.64 2.12
CA SER A 10 0.65 -4.11 1.02
C SER A 10 -0.44 -3.12 1.46
N GLY A 11 -0.98 -3.28 2.68
CA GLY A 11 -1.94 -2.33 3.25
C GLY A 11 -1.38 -0.94 3.55
N TYR A 12 -0.06 -0.79 3.69
CA TYR A 12 0.62 0.48 3.94
C TYR A 12 1.18 1.12 2.66
N LYS A 13 0.95 0.52 1.50
CA LYS A 13 1.36 1.07 0.22
C LYS A 13 0.37 2.14 -0.25
N THR A 14 0.42 3.29 0.41
CA THR A 14 -0.39 4.47 0.08
C THR A 14 0.51 5.62 -0.39
N PRO A 15 -0.03 6.54 -1.21
CA PRO A 15 0.74 7.71 -1.65
C PRO A 15 1.27 8.55 -0.49
N SER A 16 0.49 8.71 0.58
CA SER A 16 0.88 9.49 1.76
C SER A 16 2.05 8.88 2.52
N ILE A 17 2.07 7.55 2.70
CA ILE A 17 3.16 6.86 3.39
C ILE A 17 4.42 6.86 2.52
N ALA A 18 4.28 6.59 1.22
CA ALA A 18 5.40 6.62 0.27
C ALA A 18 6.08 7.99 0.26
N LYS A 19 5.30 9.07 0.11
CA LYS A 19 5.79 10.45 0.18
C LYS A 19 6.49 10.73 1.51
N PHE A 20 5.85 10.41 2.63
CA PHE A 20 6.44 10.65 3.94
C PHE A 20 7.80 9.97 4.12
N LEU A 21 7.93 8.71 3.69
CA LEU A 21 9.19 7.96 3.82
C LEU A 21 10.28 8.51 2.91
N ILE A 22 9.96 8.78 1.66
CA ILE A 22 10.92 9.30 0.66
C ILE A 22 11.36 10.73 1.01
N ASP A 23 10.44 11.61 1.41
CA ASP A 23 10.76 12.98 1.89
C ASP A 23 11.67 12.95 3.13
N LYS A 24 11.59 11.88 3.92
CA LYS A 24 12.47 11.65 5.07
C LYS A 24 13.74 10.91 4.69
N GLU A 25 14.02 10.65 3.41
CA GLU A 25 15.15 9.84 2.89
C GLU A 25 15.24 8.47 3.60
N ILE A 26 14.09 7.83 3.77
CA ILE A 26 13.98 6.45 4.26
C ILE A 26 13.47 5.62 3.09
N THR A 27 14.20 4.58 2.71
CA THR A 27 13.85 3.75 1.54
C THR A 27 12.67 2.82 1.86
N PRO A 28 11.50 3.01 1.21
CA PRO A 28 10.34 2.15 1.43
C PRO A 28 10.46 0.83 0.66
N VAL A 29 10.55 -0.29 1.38
CA VAL A 29 10.53 -1.64 0.80
C VAL A 29 9.10 -2.19 0.87
N LEU A 30 8.34 -1.95 -0.20
CA LEU A 30 6.92 -2.29 -0.29
C LEU A 30 6.68 -3.44 -1.29
N PRO A 31 5.69 -4.31 -1.04
CA PRO A 31 5.42 -5.43 -1.94
C PRO A 31 4.77 -4.99 -3.25
N TYR A 32 4.77 -5.91 -4.20
CA TYR A 32 3.94 -5.80 -5.38
C TYR A 32 2.45 -5.73 -5.00
N THR A 33 1.72 -4.84 -5.65
CA THR A 33 0.26 -4.77 -5.53
C THR A 33 -0.35 -5.27 -6.82
N ARG A 34 -1.14 -6.35 -6.73
CA ARG A 34 -1.84 -6.86 -7.91
C ARG A 34 -2.80 -5.79 -8.45
N PRO A 35 -2.75 -5.48 -9.75
CA PRO A 35 -3.70 -4.58 -10.39
C PRO A 35 -5.12 -5.07 -10.12
N ARG A 36 -5.96 -4.16 -9.63
CA ARG A 36 -7.38 -4.39 -9.42
C ARG A 36 -8.14 -3.91 -10.67
N GLY A 37 -9.24 -4.56 -11.00
CA GLY A 37 -10.06 -4.20 -12.15
C GLY A 37 -10.97 -5.36 -12.59
N LYS A 38 -11.98 -5.05 -13.40
CA LYS A 38 -12.83 -6.07 -14.02
C LYS A 38 -12.03 -6.82 -15.09
N LYS A 39 -12.19 -8.14 -15.17
CA LYS A 39 -11.61 -8.95 -16.25
C LYS A 39 -12.19 -8.48 -17.59
N GLY A 40 -11.36 -8.42 -18.63
CA GLY A 40 -11.76 -8.02 -19.98
C GLY A 40 -11.87 -6.51 -20.21
N GLN A 41 -11.64 -5.67 -19.20
CA GLN A 41 -11.59 -4.22 -19.37
C GLN A 41 -10.16 -3.68 -19.42
N LEU A 42 -10.01 -2.53 -20.08
CA LEU A 42 -8.76 -1.76 -20.08
C LEU A 42 -8.36 -1.41 -18.64
N ARG A 43 -7.07 -1.57 -18.36
CA ARG A 43 -6.45 -1.37 -17.06
C ARG A 43 -5.72 -0.02 -17.03
N PRO A 44 -5.40 0.50 -15.83
CA PRO A 44 -4.64 1.74 -15.71
C PRO A 44 -3.31 1.75 -16.48
N LYS A 45 -2.66 0.59 -16.64
CA LYS A 45 -1.41 0.44 -17.42
C LYS A 45 -1.57 0.66 -18.93
N ASP A 46 -2.81 0.57 -19.43
CA ASP A 46 -3.12 0.77 -20.85
C ASP A 46 -3.36 2.27 -21.14
N PHE A 47 -3.29 3.12 -20.11
CA PHE A 47 -3.38 4.58 -20.22
C PHE A 47 -2.03 5.18 -19.82
N VAL A 48 -1.50 6.06 -20.66
CA VAL A 48 -0.19 6.69 -20.46
C VAL A 48 -0.40 8.13 -20.01
N TYR A 49 0.25 8.54 -18.93
CA TYR A 49 0.23 9.93 -18.50
C TYR A 49 1.36 10.70 -19.20
N ASP A 50 1.01 11.81 -19.83
CA ASP A 50 1.95 12.76 -20.40
C ASP A 50 2.11 13.95 -19.44
N GLU A 51 3.30 14.08 -18.87
CA GLU A 51 3.63 15.14 -17.91
C GLU A 51 3.76 16.51 -18.56
N HIS A 52 4.16 16.58 -19.83
CA HIS A 52 4.38 17.84 -20.54
C HIS A 52 3.06 18.53 -20.87
N PHE A 53 2.06 17.77 -21.30
CA PHE A 53 0.75 18.28 -21.68
C PHE A 53 -0.32 18.14 -20.57
N ASP A 54 0.04 17.61 -19.40
CA ASP A 54 -0.86 17.27 -18.29
C ASP A 54 -2.13 16.54 -18.78
N CYS A 55 -1.94 15.50 -19.57
CA CYS A 55 -3.04 14.72 -20.14
C CYS A 55 -2.77 13.21 -20.03
N VAL A 56 -3.83 12.42 -20.17
CA VAL A 56 -3.72 10.95 -20.20
C VAL A 56 -4.09 10.45 -21.59
N LEU A 57 -3.17 9.77 -22.26
CA LEU A 57 -3.40 9.14 -23.55
C LEU A 57 -4.05 7.77 -23.39
N CYS A 58 -5.11 7.51 -24.15
CA CYS A 58 -5.74 6.20 -24.23
C CYS A 58 -5.07 5.33 -25.32
N PRO A 59 -5.40 4.02 -25.40
CA PRO A 59 -4.85 3.14 -26.44
C PRO A 59 -5.18 3.55 -27.89
N GLU A 60 -6.25 4.32 -28.09
CA GLU A 60 -6.63 4.92 -29.39
C GLU A 60 -6.00 6.30 -29.61
N HIS A 61 -4.96 6.64 -28.84
CA HIS A 61 -4.19 7.89 -28.94
C HIS A 61 -5.00 9.17 -28.72
N GLN A 62 -6.17 9.06 -28.09
CA GLN A 62 -6.99 10.22 -27.70
C GLN A 62 -6.55 10.74 -26.33
N ALA A 63 -6.41 12.06 -26.23
CA ALA A 63 -6.05 12.73 -24.99
C ALA A 63 -7.27 12.91 -24.06
N LEU A 64 -7.15 12.42 -22.83
CA LEU A 64 -8.06 12.70 -21.74
C LEU A 64 -7.53 13.95 -21.02
N THR A 65 -8.32 15.01 -21.05
CA THR A 65 -7.97 16.31 -20.45
C THR A 65 -8.24 16.30 -18.95
N TYR A 66 -7.39 16.99 -18.18
CA TYR A 66 -7.63 17.29 -16.78
C TYR A 66 -8.98 18.01 -16.57
N ARG A 67 -9.70 17.66 -15.51
CA ARG A 67 -10.99 18.28 -15.16
C ARG A 67 -11.03 18.85 -13.77
N THR A 68 -10.64 18.06 -12.77
CA THR A 68 -10.70 18.47 -11.37
C THR A 68 -9.76 17.64 -10.52
N THR A 69 -9.49 18.11 -9.31
CA THR A 69 -8.76 17.37 -8.29
C THR A 69 -9.67 17.19 -7.08
N THR A 70 -9.83 15.94 -6.63
CA THR A 70 -10.65 15.64 -5.45
C THR A 70 -9.97 16.13 -4.17
N ARG A 71 -10.74 16.24 -3.08
CA ARG A 71 -10.19 16.60 -1.76
C ARG A 71 -9.15 15.59 -1.25
N GLU A 72 -9.24 14.32 -1.65
CA GLU A 72 -8.23 13.31 -1.31
C GLU A 72 -6.98 13.37 -2.22
N GLY A 73 -6.90 14.32 -3.14
CA GLY A 73 -5.72 14.53 -3.99
C GLY A 73 -5.68 13.68 -5.25
N TYR A 74 -6.83 13.25 -5.78
CA TYR A 74 -6.91 12.56 -7.07
C TYR A 74 -7.25 13.53 -8.18
N ARG A 75 -6.38 13.65 -9.19
CA ARG A 75 -6.67 14.33 -10.45
C ARG A 75 -7.56 13.44 -11.32
N GLU A 76 -8.64 13.99 -11.85
CA GLU A 76 -9.53 13.35 -12.81
C GLU A 76 -9.23 13.82 -14.23
N TYR A 77 -8.99 12.86 -15.12
CA TYR A 77 -8.86 13.06 -16.56
C TYR A 77 -10.06 12.43 -17.25
N LYS A 78 -10.74 13.18 -18.13
CA LYS A 78 -11.97 12.71 -18.79
C LYS A 78 -11.81 12.70 -20.30
N SER A 79 -12.32 11.64 -20.93
CA SER A 79 -12.40 11.56 -22.39
C SER A 79 -13.55 12.40 -22.93
N ASP A 80 -13.49 12.69 -24.22
CA ASP A 80 -14.62 13.28 -24.94
C ASP A 80 -15.68 12.20 -25.27
N PRO A 81 -16.92 12.33 -24.78
CA PRO A 81 -18.02 11.43 -25.10
C PRO A 81 -18.30 11.29 -26.60
N ALA A 82 -18.19 12.38 -27.37
CA ALA A 82 -18.54 12.40 -28.79
C ALA A 82 -17.55 11.55 -29.61
N ILE A 83 -16.27 11.61 -29.24
CA ILE A 83 -15.21 10.78 -29.85
C ILE A 83 -15.37 9.32 -29.39
N CYS A 84 -15.59 9.11 -28.08
CA CYS A 84 -15.68 7.76 -27.54
C CYS A 84 -16.93 6.98 -27.99
N ALA A 85 -18.02 7.65 -28.37
CA ALA A 85 -19.22 6.99 -28.87
C ALA A 85 -18.97 6.13 -30.13
N ASN A 86 -17.99 6.52 -30.95
CA ASN A 86 -17.59 5.80 -32.17
C ASN A 86 -16.29 5.00 -32.00
N CYS A 87 -15.82 4.83 -30.76
CA CYS A 87 -14.54 4.17 -30.50
C CYS A 87 -14.66 2.64 -30.58
N PRO A 88 -13.76 1.94 -31.31
CA PRO A 88 -13.80 0.47 -31.42
C PRO A 88 -13.60 -0.24 -30.07
N LEU A 89 -12.87 0.40 -29.15
CA LEU A 89 -12.60 -0.13 -27.82
C LEU A 89 -13.66 0.24 -26.78
N LEU A 90 -14.77 0.88 -27.15
CA LEU A 90 -15.77 1.38 -26.19
C LEU A 90 -16.24 0.27 -25.22
N SER A 91 -16.53 -0.92 -25.75
CA SER A 91 -17.02 -2.10 -25.01
C SER A 91 -16.06 -2.58 -23.91
N VAL A 92 -14.75 -2.44 -24.13
CA VAL A 92 -13.70 -2.83 -23.17
C VAL A 92 -13.16 -1.65 -22.36
N CYS A 93 -13.42 -0.40 -22.79
CA CYS A 93 -12.88 0.81 -22.17
C CYS A 93 -13.74 1.33 -21.01
N THR A 94 -15.05 1.48 -21.21
CA THR A 94 -15.96 2.07 -20.21
C THR A 94 -17.35 1.48 -20.31
N THR A 95 -18.02 1.32 -19.17
CA THR A 95 -19.45 0.94 -19.09
C THR A 95 -20.33 2.14 -18.77
N SER A 96 -19.80 3.36 -18.91
CA SER A 96 -20.54 4.59 -18.68
C SER A 96 -21.62 4.76 -19.74
N LYS A 97 -22.84 5.12 -19.31
CA LYS A 97 -23.96 5.43 -20.23
C LYS A 97 -23.66 6.61 -21.16
N ASN A 98 -22.79 7.52 -20.73
CA ASN A 98 -22.40 8.70 -21.49
C ASN A 98 -21.14 8.45 -22.35
N HIS A 99 -20.71 7.20 -22.51
CA HIS A 99 -19.49 6.81 -23.24
C HIS A 99 -18.20 7.52 -22.78
N GLN A 100 -18.21 8.13 -21.60
CA GLN A 100 -17.07 8.85 -21.05
C GLN A 100 -16.20 7.92 -20.19
N LYS A 101 -14.90 7.93 -20.45
CA LYS A 101 -13.87 7.33 -19.60
C LYS A 101 -13.36 8.38 -18.62
N VAL A 102 -13.26 7.98 -17.35
CA VAL A 102 -12.59 8.76 -16.31
C VAL A 102 -11.38 7.97 -15.84
N VAL A 103 -10.21 8.61 -15.87
CA VAL A 103 -8.96 8.08 -15.32
C VAL A 103 -8.55 8.97 -14.15
N THR A 104 -8.22 8.35 -13.02
CA THR A 104 -7.78 9.06 -11.82
C THR A 104 -6.29 8.81 -11.56
N ARG A 105 -5.55 9.88 -11.28
CA ARG A 105 -4.13 9.81 -10.87
C ARG A 105 -3.96 10.62 -9.59
N HIS A 106 -3.40 10.02 -8.55
CA HIS A 106 -3.10 10.74 -7.31
C HIS A 106 -1.94 11.72 -7.54
N ILE A 107 -1.93 12.87 -6.88
CA ILE A 107 -0.85 13.88 -7.03
C ILE A 107 0.52 13.26 -6.71
N TRP A 108 0.60 12.48 -5.64
CA TRP A 108 1.82 11.76 -5.22
C TRP A 108 2.01 10.39 -5.87
N LYS A 109 1.49 10.18 -7.09
CA LYS A 109 1.62 8.89 -7.79
C LYS A 109 3.08 8.56 -8.13
N GLU A 110 3.89 9.57 -8.42
CA GLU A 110 5.35 9.46 -8.65
C GLU A 110 6.08 8.74 -7.50
N TYR A 111 5.71 9.02 -6.25
CA TYR A 111 6.32 8.36 -5.08
C TYR A 111 5.99 6.86 -5.01
N LEU A 112 4.80 6.47 -5.49
CA LEU A 112 4.47 5.05 -5.61
C LEU A 112 5.21 4.38 -6.77
N GLU A 113 5.49 5.11 -7.85
CA GLU A 113 6.30 4.62 -8.97
C GLU A 113 7.75 4.40 -8.50
N GLN A 114 8.34 5.34 -7.76
CA GLN A 114 9.64 5.17 -7.12
C GLN A 114 9.69 3.93 -6.19
N CYS A 115 8.63 3.66 -5.43
CA CYS A 115 8.54 2.45 -4.60
C CYS A 115 8.53 1.15 -5.43
N GLU A 116 7.94 1.17 -6.63
CA GLU A 116 8.01 0.03 -7.55
C GLU A 116 9.42 -0.16 -8.09
N ASP A 117 10.11 0.93 -8.43
CA ASP A 117 11.50 0.87 -8.90
C ASP A 117 12.43 0.32 -7.80
N ILE A 118 12.28 0.80 -6.56
CA ILE A 118 13.01 0.29 -5.39
C ILE A 118 12.78 -1.21 -5.23
N ARG A 119 11.54 -1.69 -5.38
CA ARG A 119 11.22 -3.13 -5.27
C ARG A 119 12.01 -3.98 -6.29
N HIS A 120 12.34 -3.41 -7.44
CA HIS A 120 13.11 -4.08 -8.49
C HIS A 120 14.64 -3.96 -8.32
N GLN A 121 15.12 -3.14 -7.38
CA GLN A 121 16.55 -3.04 -7.06
C GLN A 121 17.07 -4.33 -6.41
N ARG A 122 18.36 -4.62 -6.62
CA ARG A 122 19.05 -5.78 -6.07
C ARG A 122 19.05 -5.73 -4.54
N GLY A 123 18.75 -6.85 -3.87
CA GLY A 123 18.75 -6.95 -2.40
C GLY A 123 17.41 -6.59 -1.74
N MET A 124 16.53 -5.83 -2.41
CA MET A 124 15.26 -5.37 -1.81
C MET A 124 14.25 -6.49 -1.62
N LYS A 125 14.29 -7.51 -2.49
CA LYS A 125 13.44 -8.69 -2.36
C LYS A 125 13.84 -9.53 -1.15
N GLU A 126 15.14 -9.70 -0.90
CA GLU A 126 15.70 -10.41 0.25
C GLU A 126 15.37 -9.67 1.55
N LEU A 127 15.58 -8.35 1.57
CA LEU A 127 15.19 -7.48 2.70
C LEU A 127 13.70 -7.63 3.03
N TYR A 128 12.83 -7.64 2.03
CA TYR A 128 11.40 -7.82 2.23
C TYR A 128 11.06 -9.19 2.86
N GLN A 129 11.80 -10.26 2.57
CA GLN A 129 11.55 -11.59 3.13
C GLN A 129 11.73 -11.65 4.66
N HIS A 130 12.64 -10.85 5.23
CA HIS A 130 12.85 -10.76 6.68
C HIS A 130 11.63 -10.24 7.47
N ARG A 131 10.62 -9.70 6.78
CA ARG A 131 9.35 -9.31 7.41
C ARG A 131 8.64 -10.48 8.08
N LYS A 132 8.74 -11.69 7.52
CA LYS A 132 8.13 -12.91 8.09
C LYS A 132 8.73 -13.25 9.46
N GLU A 133 10.01 -12.98 9.64
CA GLU A 133 10.74 -13.28 10.87
C GLU A 133 10.34 -12.34 12.01
N THR A 134 9.96 -11.11 11.68
CA THR A 134 9.72 -10.03 12.64
C THR A 134 8.23 -9.76 12.87
N ILE A 135 7.50 -9.34 11.84
CA ILE A 135 6.11 -8.86 11.95
C ILE A 135 5.13 -10.03 12.10
N GLU A 136 5.25 -11.08 11.28
CA GLU A 136 4.33 -12.22 11.33
C GLU A 136 4.43 -12.98 12.66
N ARG A 137 5.63 -13.13 13.22
CA ARG A 137 5.83 -13.68 14.58
C ARG A 137 5.19 -12.82 15.68
N LEU A 138 5.25 -11.48 15.55
CA LEU A 138 4.61 -10.58 16.52
C LEU A 138 3.09 -10.76 16.50
N PHE A 139 2.49 -10.87 15.32
CA PHE A 139 1.06 -11.19 15.20
C PHE A 139 0.72 -12.58 15.75
N GLY A 140 1.57 -13.59 15.52
CA GLY A 140 1.43 -14.91 16.13
C GLY A 140 1.42 -14.82 17.66
N THR A 141 2.38 -14.11 18.25
CA THR A 141 2.48 -13.92 19.70
C THR A 141 1.24 -13.21 20.25
N ALA A 142 0.76 -12.19 19.54
CA ALA A 142 -0.44 -11.46 19.95
C ALA A 142 -1.70 -12.36 19.93
N LYS A 143 -1.82 -13.24 18.93
CA LYS A 143 -2.93 -14.20 18.84
C LYS A 143 -2.88 -15.26 19.94
N GLU A 144 -1.73 -15.90 20.11
CA GLU A 144 -1.57 -17.05 21.00
C GLU A 144 -1.45 -16.65 22.49
N TYR A 145 -0.64 -15.64 22.80
CA TYR A 145 -0.35 -15.26 24.20
C TYR A 145 -1.15 -14.06 24.71
N HIS A 146 -1.76 -13.27 23.81
CA HIS A 146 -2.51 -12.07 24.20
C HIS A 146 -4.00 -12.14 23.81
N ASN A 147 -4.52 -13.35 23.57
CA ASN A 147 -5.94 -13.62 23.34
C ASN A 147 -6.54 -12.77 22.20
N LEU A 148 -5.77 -12.54 21.13
CA LEU A 148 -6.27 -11.86 19.91
C LEU A 148 -6.78 -12.85 18.85
N ARG A 149 -6.81 -14.15 19.15
CA ARG A 149 -7.50 -15.14 18.30
C ARG A 149 -9.02 -14.93 18.29
N TYR A 150 -9.58 -14.38 19.37
CA TYR A 150 -11.00 -14.11 19.52
C TYR A 150 -11.24 -12.70 20.05
N THR A 151 -12.29 -12.05 19.55
CA THR A 151 -12.78 -10.76 20.06
C THR A 151 -13.58 -11.02 21.34
N ARG A 152 -12.97 -10.72 22.50
CA ARG A 152 -13.61 -10.86 23.82
C ARG A 152 -14.29 -9.59 24.32
N GLU A 153 -13.89 -8.44 23.79
CA GLU A 153 -14.50 -7.16 24.13
C GLU A 153 -15.71 -6.87 23.24
N LYS A 154 -16.73 -6.25 23.83
CA LYS A 154 -17.91 -5.77 23.09
C LYS A 154 -17.73 -4.29 22.77
N GLY A 155 -17.80 -3.97 21.48
CA GLY A 155 -17.71 -2.60 20.97
C GLY A 155 -16.31 -2.22 20.46
N LYS A 156 -16.29 -1.33 19.46
CA LYS A 156 -15.09 -0.95 18.73
C LYS A 156 -14.03 -0.30 19.64
N SER A 157 -14.42 0.67 20.46
CA SER A 157 -13.50 1.40 21.35
C SER A 157 -12.77 0.47 22.33
N LYS A 158 -13.49 -0.41 23.04
CA LYS A 158 -12.84 -1.37 23.97
C LYS A 158 -11.88 -2.33 23.27
N MET A 159 -12.21 -2.73 22.03
CA MET A 159 -11.33 -3.57 21.24
C MET A 159 -10.08 -2.80 20.77
N GLU A 160 -10.22 -1.54 20.39
CA GLU A 160 -9.10 -0.65 20.07
C GLU A 160 -8.16 -0.50 21.27
N ASP A 161 -8.69 -0.28 22.48
CA ASP A 161 -7.89 -0.19 23.72
C ASP A 161 -7.12 -1.47 24.00
N LYS A 162 -7.79 -2.63 23.89
CA LYS A 162 -7.15 -3.95 24.08
C LYS A 162 -6.01 -4.17 23.08
N ILE A 163 -6.22 -3.85 21.81
CA ILE A 163 -5.20 -3.96 20.77
C ILE A 163 -4.04 -3.01 21.07
N GLY A 164 -4.33 -1.75 21.40
CA GLY A 164 -3.34 -0.74 21.75
C GLY A 164 -2.44 -1.17 22.91
N LEU A 165 -3.02 -1.62 24.02
CA LEU A 165 -2.29 -2.13 25.19
C LEU A 165 -1.44 -3.35 24.84
N THR A 166 -1.98 -4.28 24.04
CA THR A 166 -1.25 -5.47 23.58
C THR A 166 -0.02 -5.08 22.77
N LEU A 167 -0.18 -4.18 21.80
CA LEU A 167 0.93 -3.70 20.96
C LEU A 167 1.96 -2.92 21.78
N ALA A 168 1.52 -2.11 22.74
CA ALA A 168 2.42 -1.40 23.67
C ALA A 168 3.26 -2.41 24.49
N CYS A 169 2.62 -3.43 25.07
CA CYS A 169 3.32 -4.49 25.81
C CYS A 169 4.36 -5.22 24.92
N LEU A 170 4.00 -5.55 23.68
CA LEU A 170 4.91 -6.20 22.73
C LEU A 170 6.09 -5.30 22.35
N ASN A 171 5.85 -3.99 22.17
CA ASN A 171 6.89 -3.01 21.91
C ASN A 171 7.85 -2.86 23.10
N LEU A 172 7.32 -2.82 24.33
CA LEU A 172 8.13 -2.80 25.56
C LEU A 172 9.00 -4.06 25.69
N LYS A 173 8.43 -5.25 25.45
CA LYS A 173 9.20 -6.51 25.42
C LYS A 173 10.34 -6.46 24.40
N LYS A 174 10.09 -5.87 23.22
CA LYS A 174 11.12 -5.69 22.18
C LYS A 174 12.21 -4.72 22.61
N LEU A 175 11.83 -3.60 23.23
CA LEU A 175 12.77 -2.61 23.74
C LEU A 175 13.70 -3.21 24.81
N VAL A 176 13.14 -3.91 25.79
CA VAL A 176 13.91 -4.56 26.88
C VAL A 176 14.90 -5.59 26.31
N LYS A 177 14.46 -6.44 25.37
CA LYS A 177 15.37 -7.40 24.71
C LYS A 177 16.51 -6.71 23.97
N ARG A 178 16.22 -5.60 23.28
CA ARG A 178 17.22 -4.79 22.58
C ARG A 178 18.23 -4.16 23.54
N MET A 179 17.77 -3.61 24.66
CA MET A 179 18.64 -3.05 25.71
C MET A 179 19.54 -4.11 26.33
N ALA A 180 19.02 -5.32 26.54
CA ALA A 180 19.77 -6.46 27.07
C ALA A 180 20.72 -7.12 26.05
N ARG A 181 20.85 -6.58 24.81
CA ARG A 181 21.57 -7.18 23.67
C ARG A 181 21.22 -8.65 23.40
N ARG A 182 20.01 -9.07 23.81
CA ARG A 182 19.53 -10.41 23.52
C ARG A 182 18.92 -10.39 22.13
N PRO A 183 19.33 -11.31 21.24
CA PRO A 183 18.71 -11.40 19.94
C PRO A 183 17.22 -11.67 20.12
N PHE A 184 16.40 -11.06 19.26
CA PHE A 184 14.95 -11.19 19.30
C PHE A 184 14.53 -12.53 18.68
N TYR A 185 15.05 -13.63 19.24
CA TYR A 185 14.46 -14.95 19.05
C TYR A 185 13.36 -15.06 20.11
N PHE A 186 12.10 -14.99 19.70
CA PHE A 186 11.01 -15.51 20.54
C PHE A 186 11.11 -17.03 20.50
N VAL A 187 12.10 -17.58 21.21
CA VAL A 187 12.05 -18.97 21.66
C VAL A 187 10.84 -19.07 22.58
N GLN A 188 10.05 -20.14 22.42
CA GLN A 188 9.07 -20.57 23.41
C GLN A 188 9.70 -20.39 24.80
N MET A 189 9.13 -19.54 25.64
CA MET A 189 9.56 -19.51 27.03
C MET A 189 9.21 -20.88 27.62
N GLY A 190 10.18 -21.79 27.65
CA GLY A 190 10.15 -23.05 28.39
C GLY A 190 10.23 -22.79 29.89
N TRP A 191 9.35 -21.91 30.39
CA TRP A 191 9.19 -21.64 31.82
C TRP A 191 7.79 -22.09 32.23
N PHE A 192 7.58 -23.40 32.13
CA PHE A 192 6.66 -24.17 32.97
C PHE A 192 7.31 -25.53 33.22
N GLN A 193 8.34 -25.52 34.07
CA GLN A 193 8.67 -26.63 34.94
C GLN A 193 8.85 -26.04 36.34
N HIS A 194 7.72 -25.90 37.03
CA HIS A 194 7.49 -26.30 38.41
C HIS A 194 6.00 -26.18 38.71
#